data_AF-A0A0D5ZC99-F1
#
_entry.id   AF-A0A0D5ZC99-F1
#
_cell.length_a   1.000
_cell.length_b   1.000
_cell.length_c   1.000
_cell.angle_alpha   90.00
_cell.angle_beta   90.00
_cell.angle_gamma   90.00
#
_symmetry.space_group_name_H-M   'P 1'
#
loop_
_entity.id
_entity.type
_entity.pdbx_description
1 polymer ?
#
loop_
_entity_poly.entity_id
_entity_poly.type
_entity_poly.pdbx_seq_one_letter_code
_entity_poly.pdbx_strand_id
1 'polypeptide(L)'
;MILERDCIGYSIDRAIKVDSITVSNFEKIEMLSDCTNYQIHQYNWVDPIKYKEKLISKSTKSVSMIYFKNQLTIFLFGNSESNISYVESRLKRLFSVKFKKVDLYPKIINKLSSNNYKLKVINIQFVRVKDNLEKWVSIDAIGLSKNEFLKIINEENPQTISLYDELNKAYFSVDINSSLSFNDTTTISDIVGVLEYVSSCIS
;
A
#
# COMPACT_ATOMS: atom_id res chain seq x y z
N MET A 1 -14.80 -7.42 5.81
CA MET A 1 -13.89 -7.37 4.66
C MET A 1 -12.48 -7.52 5.20
N ILE A 2 -11.66 -8.38 4.62
CA ILE A 2 -10.24 -8.53 4.99
C ILE A 2 -9.46 -7.89 3.85
N LEU A 3 -8.65 -6.88 4.16
CA LEU A 3 -7.70 -6.32 3.21
C LEU A 3 -6.45 -7.20 3.24
N GLU A 4 -5.78 -7.32 2.11
CA GLU A 4 -4.45 -7.93 2.10
C GLU A 4 -3.48 -7.07 2.91
N ARG A 5 -2.38 -7.66 3.36
CA ARG A 5 -1.42 -6.99 4.25
C ARG A 5 -0.78 -5.75 3.61
N ASP A 6 -0.44 -5.87 2.33
CA ASP A 6 0.41 -4.93 1.61
C ASP A 6 -0.41 -4.14 0.58
N CYS A 7 -0.08 -2.85 0.45
CA CYS A 7 -0.66 -2.00 -0.57
C CYS A 7 0.32 -1.01 -1.19
N ILE A 8 0.03 -0.63 -2.43
CA ILE A 8 0.80 0.37 -3.18
C ILE A 8 -0.12 1.52 -3.55
N GLY A 9 0.35 2.76 -3.30
CA GLY A 9 -0.36 3.98 -3.64
C GLY A 9 -0.05 4.48 -5.05
N TYR A 10 -1.08 4.96 -5.75
CA TYR A 10 -0.99 5.56 -7.08
C TYR A 10 -1.78 6.85 -7.13
N SER A 11 -1.22 7.90 -7.75
CA SER A 11 -1.99 9.05 -8.16
C SER A 11 -2.63 8.80 -9.53
N ILE A 12 -3.84 9.32 -9.71
CA ILE A 12 -4.61 9.18 -10.94
C ILE A 12 -4.96 10.55 -11.54
N ASP A 13 -5.06 10.63 -12.87
CA ASP A 13 -5.27 11.90 -13.58
C ASP A 13 -6.74 12.37 -13.61
N ARG A 14 -7.68 11.52 -13.20
CA ARG A 14 -9.11 11.81 -13.18
C ARG A 14 -9.84 10.94 -12.16
N ALA A 15 -11.00 11.41 -11.73
CA ALA A 15 -11.85 10.65 -10.82
C ALA A 15 -12.40 9.38 -11.48
N ILE A 16 -12.43 8.28 -10.73
CA ILE A 16 -13.11 7.05 -11.11
C ILE A 16 -14.43 7.02 -10.36
N LYS A 17 -15.54 6.86 -11.09
CA LYS A 17 -16.87 6.63 -10.51
C LYS A 17 -17.39 5.32 -11.04
N VAL A 18 -17.53 4.33 -10.16
CA VAL A 18 -18.05 3.02 -10.51
C VAL A 18 -18.77 2.43 -9.32
N ASP A 19 -20.03 2.05 -9.47
CA ASP A 19 -20.76 1.33 -8.42
C ASP A 19 -20.53 -0.18 -8.57
N SER A 20 -20.71 -0.69 -9.79
CA SER A 20 -20.32 -2.05 -10.16
C SER A 20 -20.17 -2.17 -11.68
N ILE A 21 -19.21 -2.97 -12.13
CA ILE A 21 -19.03 -3.32 -13.55
C ILE A 21 -18.71 -4.80 -13.66
N THR A 22 -19.50 -5.54 -14.43
CA THR A 22 -19.14 -6.88 -14.91
C THR A 22 -18.36 -6.72 -16.20
N VAL A 23 -17.05 -6.97 -16.15
CA VAL A 23 -16.16 -6.88 -17.32
C VAL A 23 -16.30 -8.13 -18.20
N SER A 24 -16.49 -9.29 -17.56
CA SER A 24 -16.82 -10.56 -18.21
C SER A 24 -17.50 -11.49 -17.20
N ASN A 25 -17.94 -12.67 -17.65
CA ASN A 25 -18.51 -13.71 -16.76
C ASN A 25 -17.58 -14.13 -15.60
N PHE A 26 -16.30 -13.78 -15.68
CA PHE A 26 -15.27 -14.16 -14.72
C PHE A 26 -14.51 -12.98 -14.14
N GLU A 27 -14.96 -11.75 -14.38
CA GLU A 27 -14.24 -10.54 -14.01
C GLU A 27 -15.23 -9.43 -13.64
N LYS A 28 -15.16 -8.93 -12.40
CA LYS A 28 -16.07 -7.89 -11.90
C LYS A 28 -15.35 -6.87 -11.00
N ILE A 29 -15.86 -5.64 -11.01
CA ILE A 29 -15.55 -4.59 -10.05
C ILE A 29 -16.83 -4.31 -9.26
N GLU A 30 -16.72 -4.24 -7.94
CA GLU A 30 -17.83 -3.88 -7.07
C GLU A 30 -17.40 -2.87 -6.00
N MET A 31 -18.24 -1.87 -5.78
CA MET A 31 -18.09 -0.93 -4.67
C MET A 31 -18.64 -1.57 -3.40
N LEU A 32 -17.78 -1.65 -2.39
CA LEU A 32 -18.12 -2.21 -1.08
C LEU A 32 -18.53 -1.13 -0.09
N SER A 33 -18.04 0.10 -0.25
CA SER A 33 -18.37 1.23 0.60
C SER A 33 -18.19 2.56 -0.14
N ASP A 34 -19.13 3.47 0.05
CA ASP A 34 -19.05 4.85 -0.44
C ASP A 34 -19.13 5.82 0.73
N CYS A 35 -18.03 6.51 1.00
CA CYS A 35 -17.93 7.54 2.04
C CYS A 35 -17.66 8.90 1.39
N THR A 36 -17.83 9.97 2.16
CA THR A 36 -17.67 11.34 1.62
C THR A 36 -16.31 11.55 0.96
N ASN A 37 -15.21 11.09 1.59
CA ASN A 37 -13.84 11.34 1.13
C ASN A 37 -13.22 10.18 0.37
N TYR A 38 -13.73 8.96 0.54
CA TYR A 38 -13.13 7.76 -0.04
C TYR A 38 -14.18 6.75 -0.48
N GLN A 39 -13.77 5.85 -1.37
CA GLN A 39 -14.53 4.66 -1.76
C GLN A 39 -13.69 3.42 -1.60
N ILE A 40 -14.35 2.33 -1.23
CA ILE A 40 -13.74 1.01 -1.19
C ILE A 40 -14.34 0.18 -2.31
N HIS A 41 -13.47 -0.35 -3.17
CA HIS A 41 -13.85 -1.22 -4.28
C HIS A 41 -13.11 -2.55 -4.17
N GLN A 42 -13.65 -3.58 -4.78
CA GLN A 42 -12.96 -4.86 -4.96
C GLN A 42 -12.98 -5.26 -6.43
N TYR A 43 -11.80 -5.58 -6.95
CA TYR A 43 -11.62 -6.19 -8.26
C TYR A 43 -11.50 -7.70 -8.09
N ASN A 44 -12.40 -8.46 -8.68
CA ASN A 44 -12.42 -9.92 -8.60
C ASN A 44 -12.29 -10.54 -9.99
N TRP A 45 -11.43 -11.54 -10.15
CA TRP A 45 -11.36 -12.31 -11.38
C TRP A 45 -11.06 -13.79 -11.13
N VAL A 46 -11.45 -14.64 -12.06
CA VAL A 46 -11.09 -16.06 -12.04
C VAL A 46 -9.84 -16.28 -12.88
N ASP A 47 -8.81 -16.89 -12.29
CA ASP A 47 -7.63 -17.35 -13.00
C ASP A 47 -7.82 -18.83 -13.38
N PRO A 48 -8.02 -19.17 -14.66
CA PRO A 48 -8.22 -20.57 -15.06
C PRO A 48 -6.90 -21.31 -15.10
N ILE A 49 -6.71 -22.28 -14.20
CA ILE A 49 -5.58 -23.20 -14.28
C ILE A 49 -5.89 -24.26 -15.35
N LYS A 50 -5.16 -24.22 -16.47
CA LYS A 50 -5.26 -25.19 -17.56
C LYS A 50 -4.12 -26.21 -17.48
N TYR A 51 -4.43 -27.49 -17.57
CA TYR A 51 -3.46 -28.57 -17.77
C TYR A 51 -3.99 -29.54 -18.80
N LYS A 52 -3.20 -29.80 -19.86
CA LYS A 52 -3.58 -30.67 -21.00
C LYS A 52 -5.02 -30.42 -21.46
N GLU A 53 -5.34 -29.15 -21.72
CA GLU A 53 -6.63 -28.65 -22.24
C GLU A 53 -7.85 -28.77 -21.30
N LYS A 54 -7.70 -29.33 -20.10
CA LYS A 54 -8.75 -29.34 -19.07
C LYS A 54 -8.58 -28.18 -18.10
N LEU A 55 -9.70 -27.52 -17.79
CA LEU A 55 -9.78 -26.48 -16.76
C LEU A 55 -9.88 -27.21 -15.40
N ILE A 56 -8.81 -27.18 -14.61
CA ILE A 56 -8.66 -28.04 -13.41
C ILE A 56 -9.17 -27.34 -12.15
N SER A 57 -8.99 -26.02 -12.04
CA SER A 57 -9.51 -25.24 -10.92
C SER A 57 -9.73 -23.79 -11.31
N LYS A 58 -10.64 -23.15 -10.57
CA LYS A 58 -10.93 -21.72 -10.63
C LYS A 58 -10.51 -21.13 -9.29
N SER A 59 -9.34 -20.51 -9.20
CA SER A 59 -9.02 -19.67 -8.06
C SER A 59 -9.55 -18.27 -8.34
N THR A 60 -10.45 -17.79 -7.49
CA THR A 60 -10.86 -16.40 -7.52
C THR A 60 -9.75 -15.58 -6.90
N LYS A 61 -9.16 -14.68 -7.68
CA LYS A 61 -8.20 -13.69 -7.20
C LYS A 61 -8.94 -12.38 -6.97
N SER A 62 -8.47 -11.61 -5.99
CA SER A 62 -9.02 -10.31 -5.68
C SER A 62 -7.95 -9.29 -5.37
N VAL A 63 -8.23 -8.02 -5.67
CA VAL A 63 -7.47 -6.86 -5.21
C VAL A 63 -8.48 -5.89 -4.62
N SER A 64 -8.26 -5.50 -3.37
CA SER A 64 -9.07 -4.47 -2.73
C SER A 64 -8.48 -3.10 -3.02
N MET A 65 -9.32 -2.09 -3.15
CA MET A 65 -8.94 -0.76 -3.60
C MET A 65 -9.54 0.28 -2.68
N ILE A 66 -8.73 1.22 -2.22
CA ILE A 66 -9.19 2.38 -1.44
C ILE A 66 -8.87 3.63 -2.25
N TYR A 67 -9.92 4.27 -2.76
CA TYR A 67 -9.82 5.45 -3.60
C TYR A 67 -10.20 6.72 -2.82
N PHE A 68 -9.26 7.64 -2.67
CA PHE A 68 -9.46 8.95 -2.07
C PHE A 68 -9.85 9.98 -3.14
N LYS A 69 -11.10 10.46 -3.06
CA LYS A 69 -11.75 11.27 -4.10
C LYS A 69 -11.06 12.62 -4.30
N ASN A 70 -10.73 13.30 -3.20
CA ASN A 70 -10.19 14.66 -3.23
C ASN A 70 -8.73 14.69 -3.68
N GLN A 71 -7.94 13.69 -3.26
CA GLN A 71 -6.51 13.58 -3.55
C GLN A 71 -6.23 12.90 -4.89
N LEU A 72 -7.26 12.38 -5.57
CA LEU A 72 -7.11 11.54 -6.77
C LEU A 72 -6.04 10.47 -6.58
N THR A 73 -6.10 9.77 -5.45
CA THR A 73 -5.12 8.75 -5.06
C THR A 73 -5.84 7.44 -4.77
N ILE A 74 -5.29 6.32 -5.23
CA ILE A 74 -5.83 4.99 -5.02
C ILE A 74 -4.76 4.05 -4.46
N PHE A 75 -5.10 3.30 -3.43
CA PHE A 75 -4.26 2.24 -2.88
C PHE A 75 -4.79 0.89 -3.33
N LEU A 76 -3.92 0.08 -3.91
CA LEU A 76 -4.23 -1.27 -4.36
C LEU A 76 -3.64 -2.27 -3.37
N PHE A 77 -4.49 -3.05 -2.72
CA PHE A 77 -4.13 -4.10 -1.76
C PHE A 77 -4.09 -5.46 -2.45
N GLY A 78 -2.94 -6.13 -2.42
CA GLY A 78 -2.77 -7.40 -3.10
C GLY A 78 -1.57 -8.20 -2.61
N ASN A 79 -1.71 -9.53 -2.62
CA ASN A 79 -0.67 -10.49 -2.21
C ASN A 79 0.48 -10.67 -3.21
N SER A 80 0.41 -10.05 -4.38
CA SER A 80 1.50 -10.07 -5.34
C SER A 80 1.52 -8.81 -6.20
N GLU A 81 2.71 -8.32 -6.52
CA GLU A 81 2.90 -7.21 -7.46
C GLU A 81 2.31 -7.51 -8.84
N SER A 82 2.30 -8.78 -9.25
CA SER A 82 1.69 -9.23 -10.50
C SER A 82 0.18 -9.06 -10.51
N ASN A 83 -0.50 -9.30 -9.38
CA ASN A 83 -1.93 -9.08 -9.23
C ASN A 83 -2.25 -7.58 -9.25
N ILE A 84 -1.46 -6.77 -8.52
CA ILE A 84 -1.59 -5.30 -8.54
C ILE A 84 -1.40 -4.76 -9.95
N SER A 85 -0.34 -5.17 -10.64
CA SER A 85 -0.03 -4.76 -12.02
C SER A 85 -1.13 -5.16 -13.01
N TYR A 86 -1.70 -6.36 -12.85
CA TYR A 86 -2.83 -6.81 -13.64
C TYR A 86 -4.03 -5.88 -13.45
N VAL A 87 -4.44 -5.63 -12.21
CA VAL A 87 -5.59 -4.77 -11.91
C VAL A 87 -5.34 -3.33 -12.35
N GLU A 88 -4.16 -2.77 -12.11
CA GLU A 88 -3.76 -1.45 -12.62
C GLU A 88 -3.95 -1.36 -14.15
N SER A 89 -3.46 -2.34 -14.91
CA SER A 89 -3.61 -2.38 -16.37
C SER A 89 -5.08 -2.45 -16.82
N ARG A 90 -5.91 -3.18 -16.06
CA ARG A 90 -7.34 -3.32 -16.33
C ARG A 90 -8.09 -2.02 -16.07
N LEU A 91 -7.83 -1.37 -14.94
CA LEU A 91 -8.43 -0.08 -14.60
C LEU A 91 -8.03 1.01 -15.62
N LYS A 92 -6.75 1.06 -16.03
CA LYS A 92 -6.28 1.96 -17.10
C LYS A 92 -7.12 1.82 -18.37
N ARG A 93 -7.36 0.58 -18.80
CA ARG A 93 -8.13 0.29 -20.02
C ARG A 93 -9.62 0.59 -19.86
N LEU A 94 -10.22 0.19 -18.73
CA LEU A 94 -11.66 0.33 -18.50
C LEU A 94 -12.08 1.79 -18.32
N PHE A 95 -11.28 2.58 -17.59
CA PHE A 95 -11.64 3.95 -17.24
C PHE A 95 -10.86 5.02 -18.01
N SER A 96 -9.94 4.62 -18.91
CA SER A 96 -9.07 5.53 -19.64
C SER A 96 -8.32 6.50 -18.71
N VAL A 97 -7.90 5.99 -17.56
CA VAL A 97 -7.21 6.72 -16.48
C VAL A 97 -5.71 6.42 -16.53
N LYS A 98 -4.88 7.39 -16.18
CA LYS A 98 -3.43 7.19 -16.01
C LYS A 98 -3.13 6.95 -14.54
N PHE A 99 -2.32 5.94 -14.25
CA PHE A 99 -1.78 5.69 -12.91
C PHE A 99 -0.31 6.09 -12.88
N LYS A 100 0.08 6.79 -11.83
CA LYS A 100 1.49 7.08 -11.49
C LYS A 100 1.75 6.58 -10.08
N LYS A 101 2.65 5.59 -9.94
CA LYS A 101 3.05 5.08 -8.62
C LYS A 101 3.57 6.23 -7.77
N VAL A 102 3.11 6.30 -6.53
CA VAL A 102 3.56 7.31 -5.59
C VAL A 102 4.78 6.82 -4.85
N ASP A 103 5.82 7.64 -4.85
CA ASP A 103 7.03 7.43 -4.08
C ASP A 103 6.79 7.90 -2.63
N LEU A 104 6.27 7.02 -1.79
CA LEU A 104 5.88 7.28 -0.40
C LEU A 104 7.06 7.21 0.55
N TYR A 105 8.02 6.33 0.30
CA TYR A 105 9.16 6.10 1.18
C TYR A 105 9.96 7.38 1.48
N PRO A 106 10.52 8.09 0.48
CA PRO A 106 11.24 9.33 0.73
C PRO A 106 10.34 10.44 1.29
N LYS A 107 9.06 10.48 0.90
CA LYS A 107 8.10 11.47 1.42
C LYS A 107 7.85 11.27 2.92
N ILE A 108 7.68 10.03 3.36
CA ILE A 108 7.50 9.69 4.77
C ILE A 108 8.77 9.99 5.55
N ILE A 109 9.95 9.62 5.05
CA ILE A 109 11.24 9.96 5.68
C ILE A 109 11.41 11.46 5.86
N ASN A 110 11.09 12.25 4.83
CA ASN A 110 11.16 13.72 4.89
C ASN A 110 10.19 14.29 5.94
N LYS A 111 8.99 13.71 6.07
CA LYS A 111 8.02 14.09 7.10
C LYS A 111 8.47 13.74 8.51
N LEU A 112 9.06 12.56 8.71
CA LEU A 112 9.64 12.17 10.00
C LEU A 112 10.80 13.12 10.38
N SER A 113 11.64 13.46 9.41
CA SER A 113 12.78 14.38 9.56
C SER A 113 12.37 15.81 9.93
N SER A 114 11.16 16.24 9.56
CA SER A 114 10.60 17.56 9.91
C SER A 114 9.91 17.59 11.28
N ASN A 115 10.09 16.55 12.11
CA ASN A 115 9.60 16.45 13.48
C ASN A 115 8.06 16.42 13.58
N ASN A 116 7.44 15.61 12.72
CA ASN A 116 6.00 15.44 12.74
C ASN A 116 5.58 14.50 13.87
N TYR A 117 4.94 15.05 14.91
CA TYR A 117 4.48 14.34 16.10
C TYR A 117 3.43 13.24 15.84
N LYS A 118 2.86 13.14 14.63
CA LYS A 118 1.81 12.14 14.34
C LYS A 118 2.33 10.71 14.19
N LEU A 119 3.58 10.55 13.77
CA LEU A 119 4.18 9.24 13.51
C LEU A 119 5.35 8.99 14.45
N LYS A 120 5.30 7.85 15.15
CA LYS A 120 6.42 7.35 15.95
C LYS A 120 7.17 6.28 15.17
N VAL A 121 8.48 6.40 15.08
CA VAL A 121 9.33 5.36 14.51
C VAL A 121 9.53 4.28 15.56
N ILE A 122 9.13 3.06 15.23
CA ILE A 122 9.19 1.91 16.14
C ILE A 122 10.43 1.08 15.83
N ASN A 123 10.67 0.82 14.56
CA ASN A 123 11.76 -0.06 14.15
C ASN A 123 12.28 0.33 12.77
N ILE A 124 13.60 0.18 12.57
CA ILE A 124 14.27 0.41 11.30
C ILE A 124 15.03 -0.86 10.92
N GLN A 125 14.81 -1.35 9.70
CA GLN A 125 15.46 -2.55 9.16
C GLN A 125 16.34 -2.20 7.98
N PHE A 126 17.53 -2.77 7.94
CA PHE A 126 18.50 -2.62 6.86
C PHE A 126 19.32 -3.89 6.68
N VAL A 127 20.03 -3.97 5.55
CA VAL A 127 20.89 -5.10 5.21
C VAL A 127 22.34 -4.69 5.39
N ARG A 128 23.10 -5.45 6.18
CA ARG A 128 24.56 -5.31 6.26
C ARG A 128 25.23 -6.53 5.64
N VAL A 129 26.24 -6.28 4.82
CA VAL A 129 27.11 -7.33 4.29
C VAL A 129 28.23 -7.57 5.30
N LYS A 130 28.30 -8.77 5.87
CA LYS A 130 29.41 -9.21 6.71
C LYS A 130 29.86 -10.58 6.23
N ASP A 131 31.16 -10.73 5.98
CA ASP A 131 31.76 -11.99 5.51
C ASP A 131 31.11 -12.52 4.20
N ASN A 132 30.84 -11.61 3.25
CA ASN A 132 30.12 -11.88 1.99
C ASN A 132 28.69 -12.44 2.16
N LEU A 133 28.10 -12.31 3.34
CA LEU A 133 26.71 -12.68 3.62
C LEU A 133 25.89 -11.44 3.95
N GLU A 134 24.76 -11.30 3.28
CA GLU A 134 23.74 -10.30 3.62
C GLU A 134 23.02 -10.73 4.90
N LYS A 135 23.02 -9.86 5.91
CA LYS A 135 22.29 -10.06 7.15
C LYS A 135 21.32 -8.91 7.38
N TRP A 136 20.08 -9.27 7.63
CA TRP A 136 19.06 -8.34 8.09
C TRP A 136 19.36 -7.92 9.52
N VAL A 137 19.44 -6.61 9.74
CA VAL A 137 19.63 -5.99 11.04
C VAL A 137 18.42 -5.11 11.32
N SER A 138 17.96 -5.16 12.56
CA SER A 138 16.77 -4.47 13.04
C SER A 138 17.15 -3.65 14.26
N ILE A 139 16.88 -2.35 14.23
CA ILE A 139 17.14 -1.42 15.35
C ILE A 139 15.79 -0.97 15.92
N ASP A 140 15.61 -1.12 17.22
CA ASP A 140 14.53 -0.45 17.95
C ASP A 140 14.77 1.06 17.90
N ALA A 141 13.80 1.78 17.35
CA ALA A 141 13.88 3.20 17.10
C ALA A 141 13.06 4.03 18.10
N ILE A 142 12.42 3.37 19.08
CA ILE A 142 11.63 4.05 20.10
C ILE A 142 12.55 4.97 20.92
N GLY A 143 12.26 6.27 20.90
CA GLY A 143 12.98 7.27 21.67
C GLY A 143 14.29 7.76 21.04
N LEU A 144 14.61 7.34 19.80
CA LEU A 144 15.73 7.92 19.06
C LEU A 144 15.55 9.44 18.90
N SER A 145 16.63 10.19 19.11
CA SER A 145 16.65 11.60 18.76
C SER A 145 16.61 11.78 17.24
N LYS A 146 16.14 12.95 16.79
CA LYS A 146 16.12 13.31 15.37
C LYS A 146 17.50 13.15 14.70
N ASN A 147 18.58 13.51 15.40
CA ASN A 147 19.92 13.43 14.85
C ASN A 147 20.38 11.97 14.68
N GLU A 148 20.07 11.09 15.64
CA GLU A 148 20.36 9.66 15.53
C GLU A 148 19.55 9.00 14.41
N PHE A 149 18.26 9.33 14.31
CA PHE A 149 17.42 8.88 13.21
C PHE A 149 18.01 9.28 11.86
N LEU A 150 18.31 10.56 11.66
CA LEU A 150 18.89 11.06 10.40
C LEU A 150 20.23 10.40 10.07
N LYS A 151 21.06 10.16 11.09
CA LYS A 151 22.32 9.44 10.91
C LYS A 151 22.09 8.02 10.37
N ILE A 152 21.16 7.27 10.98
CA ILE A 152 20.81 5.90 10.52
C ILE A 152 20.26 5.92 9.09
N ILE A 153 19.34 6.83 8.77
CA ILE A 153 18.77 6.95 7.43
C ILE A 153 19.88 7.17 6.38
N ASN A 154 20.83 8.05 6.68
CA ASN A 154 21.88 8.43 5.73
C ASN A 154 23.00 7.39 5.60
N GLU A 155 23.32 6.65 6.67
CA GLU A 155 24.46 5.72 6.69
C GLU A 155 24.07 4.28 6.32
N GLU A 156 22.89 3.82 6.71
CA GLU A 156 22.53 2.38 6.64
C GLU A 156 21.59 2.02 5.49
N ASN A 157 21.10 3.01 4.73
CA ASN A 157 20.11 2.84 3.66
C ASN A 157 18.97 1.88 4.04
N PRO A 158 18.06 2.31 4.94
CA PRO A 158 17.02 1.42 5.44
C PRO A 158 16.15 0.85 4.32
N GLN A 159 15.78 -0.41 4.49
CA GLN A 159 14.92 -1.14 3.58
C GLN A 159 13.46 -1.04 4.01
N THR A 160 13.21 -1.01 5.31
CA THR A 160 11.86 -0.92 5.89
C THR A 160 11.88 -0.07 7.16
N ILE A 161 10.87 0.77 7.32
CA ILE A 161 10.65 1.56 8.53
C ILE A 161 9.26 1.22 9.07
N SER A 162 9.20 0.71 10.31
CA SER A 162 7.95 0.46 11.02
C SER A 162 7.56 1.67 11.84
N LEU A 163 6.29 2.04 11.75
CA LEU A 163 5.72 3.27 12.25
C LEU A 163 4.47 2.97 13.08
N TYR A 164 4.21 3.86 14.02
CA TYR A 164 2.95 3.90 14.76
C TYR A 164 2.29 5.27 14.55
N ASP A 165 1.07 5.26 14.02
CA ASP A 165 0.23 6.44 13.92
C ASP A 165 -0.51 6.65 15.23
N GLU A 166 -0.19 7.74 15.93
CA GLU A 166 -0.78 8.02 17.24
C GLU A 166 -2.26 8.40 17.19
N LEU A 167 -2.74 8.94 16.07
CA LEU A 167 -4.12 9.37 15.90
C LEU A 167 -5.01 8.17 15.60
N ASN A 168 -4.59 7.35 14.64
CA ASN A 168 -5.34 6.17 14.19
C ASN A 168 -5.02 4.91 15.00
N LYS A 169 -4.08 5.00 15.96
CA LYS A 169 -3.65 3.90 16.83
C LYS A 169 -3.22 2.65 16.05
N ALA A 170 -2.64 2.86 14.87
CA ALA A 170 -2.29 1.78 13.93
C ALA A 170 -0.79 1.64 13.75
N TYR A 171 -0.34 0.40 13.69
CA TYR A 171 1.00 0.04 13.24
C TYR A 171 0.97 -0.21 11.73
N PHE A 172 1.98 0.32 11.05
CA PHE A 172 2.23 0.04 9.65
C PHE A 172 3.72 0.15 9.36
N SER A 173 4.18 -0.41 8.25
CA SER A 173 5.54 -0.19 7.76
C SER A 173 5.53 0.36 6.35
N VAL A 174 6.57 1.10 6.00
CA VAL A 174 6.87 1.49 4.62
C VAL A 174 8.20 0.90 4.21
N ASP A 175 8.25 0.27 3.04
CA ASP A 175 9.49 -0.25 2.45
C ASP A 175 10.10 0.74 1.44
N ILE A 176 11.35 0.49 1.04
CA ILE A 176 12.08 1.28 0.05
C ILE A 176 11.39 1.32 -1.33
N ASN A 177 10.52 0.36 -1.62
CA ASN A 177 9.71 0.30 -2.83
C ASN A 177 8.38 1.07 -2.70
N SER A 178 8.18 1.80 -1.61
CA SER A 178 6.95 2.54 -1.28
C SER A 178 5.71 1.65 -1.13
N SER A 179 5.89 0.38 -0.77
CA SER A 179 4.81 -0.47 -0.29
C SER A 179 4.50 -0.15 1.17
N LEU A 180 3.21 -0.11 1.51
CA LEU A 180 2.74 0.01 2.89
C LEU A 180 2.20 -1.34 3.35
N SER A 181 2.66 -1.81 4.51
CA SER A 181 2.19 -3.05 5.13
C SER A 181 1.48 -2.77 6.45
N PHE A 182 0.31 -3.35 6.64
CA PHE A 182 -0.45 -3.29 7.89
C PHE A 182 -0.41 -4.63 8.62
N ASN A 183 -0.85 -4.67 9.87
CA ASN A 183 -1.02 -5.93 10.59
C ASN A 183 -2.42 -6.50 10.32
N ASP A 184 -2.56 -7.83 10.37
CA ASP A 184 -3.86 -8.50 10.16
C ASP A 184 -4.92 -8.10 11.19
N THR A 185 -4.49 -7.57 12.34
CA THR A 185 -5.36 -7.08 13.42
C THR A 185 -5.78 -5.62 13.27
N THR A 186 -5.19 -4.87 12.32
CA THR A 186 -5.51 -3.45 12.11
C THR A 186 -6.89 -3.34 11.46
N THR A 187 -7.77 -2.49 11.99
CA THR A 187 -9.12 -2.33 11.43
C THR A 187 -9.08 -1.53 10.12
N ILE A 188 -10.09 -1.73 9.26
CA ILE A 188 -10.21 -0.96 8.01
C ILE A 188 -10.30 0.55 8.29
N SER A 189 -10.99 0.95 9.36
CA SER A 189 -11.11 2.37 9.73
C SER A 189 -9.73 2.97 10.01
N ASP A 190 -8.89 2.25 10.77
CA ASP A 190 -7.55 2.73 11.11
C ASP A 190 -6.64 2.76 9.88
N ILE A 191 -6.74 1.75 9.00
CA ILE A 191 -6.03 1.70 7.72
C ILE A 191 -6.40 2.92 6.87
N VAL A 192 -7.70 3.21 6.71
CA VAL A 192 -8.16 4.39 5.95
C VAL A 192 -7.59 5.66 6.55
N GLY A 193 -7.61 5.81 7.87
CA GLY A 193 -7.06 6.98 8.55
C GLY A 193 -5.56 7.18 8.29
N VAL A 194 -4.77 6.11 8.35
CA VAL A 194 -3.34 6.14 8.00
C VAL A 194 -3.16 6.53 6.54
N LEU A 195 -3.91 5.89 5.62
CA LEU A 195 -3.80 6.15 4.20
C LEU A 195 -4.25 7.56 3.81
N GLU A 196 -5.23 8.15 4.48
CA GLU A 196 -5.66 9.53 4.27
C GLU A 196 -4.54 10.50 4.64
N TYR A 197 -3.90 10.28 5.80
CA TYR A 197 -2.74 11.05 6.22
C TYR A 197 -1.56 10.89 5.26
N VAL A 198 -1.22 9.66 4.87
CA VAL A 198 -0.13 9.40 3.92
C VAL A 198 -0.45 10.03 2.56
N SER A 199 -1.71 10.00 2.12
CA SER A 199 -2.16 10.65 0.88
C SER A 199 -1.98 12.17 0.91
N SER A 200 -2.22 12.79 2.07
CA SER A 200 -1.98 14.23 2.25
C SER A 200 -0.50 14.61 2.17
N CYS A 201 0.42 13.66 2.34
CA CYS A 201 1.86 13.89 2.15
C CYS A 201 2.26 13.87 0.67
N ILE A 202 1.36 13.48 -0.23
CA ILE A 202 1.61 13.36 -1.67
C ILE A 202 1.42 14.69 -2.38
N SER A 203 0.47 15.50 -1.89
CA SER A 203 0.08 16.84 -2.35
C SER A 203 1.17 17.87 -2.08
#